data_AF-A0A930R7Q4-F1
#
_entry.id   AF-A0A930R7Q4-F1
#
_cell.length_a   1.000
_cell.length_b   1.000
_cell.length_c   1.000
_cell.angle_alpha   90.00
_cell.angle_beta   90.00
_cell.angle_gamma   90.00
#
_symmetry.space_group_name_H-M   'P 1'
#
loop_
_entity.id
_entity.type
_entity.pdbx_description
1 polymer ?
#
loop_
_entity_poly.entity_id
_entity_poly.type
_entity_poly.pdbx_seq_one_letter_code
_entity_poly.pdbx_strand_id
1 'polypeptide(L)'
;MKKILKLCIVLLGALFVLLGCRSESKASFVLQTENSKVTYTYVYDKENDTVLSLTTDIVVRLSSVPEYATAARQRRDEIVNQMKATEGVKVTSVDSEKEIAFTVEIDMKKFKLDDSESRAKAPSLYETMDVALIKKDGKVSFSASKENIERLGFVEQKEEKK
;
A
#
# COMPACT_ATOMS: atom_id res chain seq x y z
N MET A 1 25.22 -34.16 17.32
CA MET A 1 24.65 -34.31 15.96
C MET A 1 24.24 -32.94 15.46
N LYS A 2 24.78 -32.53 14.31
CA LYS A 2 24.38 -31.35 13.53
C LYS A 2 22.88 -31.42 13.22
N LYS A 3 22.18 -30.27 13.17
CA LYS A 3 21.63 -29.74 11.90
C LYS A 3 20.84 -28.42 12.08
N ILE A 4 21.47 -27.37 11.54
CA ILE A 4 20.89 -26.34 10.67
C ILE A 4 19.93 -25.35 11.33
N LEU A 5 20.56 -24.29 11.86
CA LEU A 5 20.07 -22.92 11.85
C LEU A 5 19.50 -22.61 10.45
N LYS A 6 18.17 -22.54 10.30
CA LYS A 6 17.52 -21.98 9.09
C LYS A 6 17.60 -20.46 9.16
N LEU A 7 18.82 -19.96 8.96
CA LEU A 7 19.11 -18.60 8.57
C LEU A 7 18.73 -18.45 7.08
N CYS A 8 18.25 -17.26 6.71
CA CYS A 8 18.27 -16.72 5.35
C CYS A 8 17.24 -17.25 4.33
N ILE A 9 15.97 -16.87 4.44
CA ILE A 9 15.12 -16.55 3.26
C ILE A 9 14.15 -15.40 3.59
N VAL A 10 14.66 -14.18 3.80
CA VAL A 10 13.93 -12.93 3.52
C VAL A 10 14.98 -11.86 3.19
N LEU A 11 15.69 -12.03 2.08
CA LEU A 11 16.62 -11.02 1.55
C LEU A 11 16.59 -11.09 0.02
N LEU A 12 15.38 -10.97 -0.53
CA LEU A 12 15.17 -10.80 -1.97
C LEU A 12 14.24 -9.61 -2.21
N GLY A 13 14.61 -8.45 -1.64
CA GLY A 13 13.88 -7.20 -1.78
C GLY A 13 14.74 -5.94 -1.68
N ALA A 14 16.07 -6.05 -1.70
CA ALA A 14 16.97 -4.90 -1.54
C ALA A 14 18.17 -4.95 -2.50
N LEU A 15 17.94 -5.34 -3.76
CA LEU A 15 18.93 -5.15 -4.83
C LEU A 15 18.35 -4.33 -5.99
N PHE A 16 17.78 -3.18 -5.65
CA PHE A 16 17.59 -2.03 -6.53
C PHE A 16 17.97 -0.76 -5.75
N VAL A 17 19.21 -0.71 -5.25
CA VAL A 17 19.78 0.49 -4.61
C VAL A 17 21.05 0.90 -5.35
N LEU A 18 20.99 1.02 -6.67
CA LEU A 18 22.03 1.70 -7.43
C LEU A 18 21.36 2.39 -8.63
N LEU A 19 21.39 3.73 -8.60
CA LEU A 19 20.92 4.69 -9.62
C LEU A 19 19.48 5.25 -9.49
N GLY A 20 18.94 5.39 -8.28
CA GLY A 20 17.82 6.31 -8.06
C GLY A 20 18.27 7.76 -8.30
N CYS A 21 17.47 8.55 -9.04
CA CYS A 21 17.65 10.01 -9.13
C CYS A 21 17.84 10.59 -7.73
N ARG A 22 18.78 11.52 -7.55
CA ARG A 22 19.18 12.09 -6.23
C ARG A 22 18.02 12.62 -5.37
N SER A 23 16.85 12.85 -5.96
CA SER A 23 15.65 13.37 -5.30
C SER A 23 14.69 12.30 -4.77
N GLU A 24 14.86 11.01 -5.09
CA GLU A 24 13.94 9.96 -4.63
C GLU A 24 14.05 9.75 -3.11
N SER A 25 12.90 9.67 -2.45
CA SER A 25 12.77 9.50 -1.00
C SER A 25 11.61 8.56 -0.67
N LYS A 26 11.63 7.99 0.54
CA LYS A 26 10.63 7.04 1.03
C LYS A 26 10.07 7.47 2.38
N ALA A 27 8.78 7.28 2.59
CA ALA A 27 8.13 7.49 3.88
C ALA A 27 7.03 6.44 4.10
N SER A 28 6.88 5.95 5.33
CA SER A 28 5.88 4.93 5.68
C SER A 28 4.99 5.42 6.81
N PHE A 29 3.69 5.14 6.72
CA PHE A 29 2.69 5.62 7.67
C PHE A 29 1.78 4.47 8.07
N VAL A 30 1.50 4.36 9.37
CA VAL A 30 0.71 3.25 9.92
C VAL A 30 -0.51 3.79 10.64
N LEU A 31 -1.67 3.22 10.34
CA LEU A 31 -2.87 3.27 11.17
C LEU A 31 -3.15 1.87 11.69
N GLN A 32 -3.24 1.71 13.00
CA GLN A 32 -3.44 0.41 13.63
C GLN A 32 -4.57 0.49 14.66
N THR A 33 -5.49 -0.48 14.57
CA THR A 33 -6.49 -0.76 15.59
C THR A 33 -6.22 -2.13 16.21
N GLU A 34 -7.07 -2.57 17.12
CA GLU A 34 -7.03 -3.94 17.66
C GLU A 34 -7.14 -4.98 16.53
N ASN A 35 -8.07 -4.76 15.60
CA ASN A 35 -8.48 -5.76 14.61
C ASN A 35 -7.84 -5.54 13.23
N SER A 36 -7.17 -4.41 13.00
CA SER A 36 -6.60 -4.11 11.69
C SER A 36 -5.32 -3.30 11.76
N LYS A 37 -4.51 -3.40 10.70
CA LYS A 37 -3.36 -2.54 10.46
C LYS A 37 -3.34 -2.17 8.98
N VAL A 38 -3.20 -0.88 8.70
CA VAL A 38 -2.99 -0.34 7.35
C VAL A 38 -1.66 0.39 7.34
N THR A 39 -0.83 0.09 6.35
CA THR A 39 0.45 0.77 6.14
C THR A 39 0.48 1.36 4.73
N TYR A 40 0.73 2.66 4.63
CA TYR A 40 1.04 3.33 3.37
C TYR A 40 2.53 3.57 3.30
N THR A 41 3.18 3.11 2.23
CA THR A 41 4.59 3.35 1.95
C THR A 41 4.71 4.10 0.63
N TYR A 42 5.13 5.36 0.71
CA TYR A 42 5.34 6.23 -0.44
C TYR A 42 6.79 6.15 -0.90
N VAL A 43 6.99 6.09 -2.21
CA VAL A 43 8.22 6.54 -2.86
C VAL A 43 7.88 7.80 -3.63
N TYR A 44 8.67 8.86 -3.45
CA TYR A 44 8.37 10.17 -4.00
C TYR A 44 9.64 10.93 -4.40
N ASP A 45 9.50 11.82 -5.36
CA ASP A 45 10.51 12.83 -5.69
C ASP A 45 10.38 13.98 -4.69
N LYS A 46 11.38 14.14 -3.83
CA LYS A 46 11.43 15.18 -2.79
C LYS A 46 11.59 16.58 -3.34
N GLU A 47 12.29 16.74 -4.47
CA GLU A 47 12.50 18.06 -5.09
C GLU A 47 11.22 18.53 -5.78
N ASN A 48 10.52 17.62 -6.45
CA ASN A 48 9.31 17.91 -7.21
C ASN A 48 8.02 17.64 -6.43
N ASP A 49 8.08 17.19 -5.17
CA ASP A 49 6.91 16.80 -4.37
C ASP A 49 5.92 15.93 -5.15
N THR A 50 6.42 14.88 -5.81
CA THR A 50 5.60 14.02 -6.68
C THR A 50 5.68 12.57 -6.20
N VAL A 51 4.54 11.93 -5.99
CA VAL A 51 4.49 10.49 -5.68
C VAL A 51 4.87 9.69 -6.93
N LEU A 52 5.84 8.79 -6.78
CA LEU A 52 6.34 7.89 -7.83
C LEU A 52 5.72 6.50 -7.71
N SER A 53 5.53 6.02 -6.48
CA SER A 53 4.78 4.79 -6.20
C SER A 53 4.16 4.81 -4.81
N LEU A 54 3.13 3.97 -4.64
CA LEU A 54 2.49 3.73 -3.36
C LEU A 54 2.38 2.22 -3.15
N THR A 55 2.84 1.74 -1.99
CA THR A 55 2.53 0.40 -1.49
C THR A 55 1.58 0.52 -0.32
N THR A 56 0.47 -0.21 -0.38
CA THR A 56 -0.52 -0.32 0.69
C THR A 56 -0.55 -1.74 1.22
N ASP A 57 -0.19 -1.92 2.49
CA ASP A 57 -0.34 -3.20 3.19
C ASP A 57 -1.53 -3.13 4.14
N ILE A 58 -2.47 -4.06 3.98
CA ILE A 58 -3.65 -4.16 4.84
C ILE A 58 -3.65 -5.54 5.49
N VAL A 59 -3.82 -5.54 6.80
CA VAL A 59 -3.97 -6.73 7.64
C VAL A 59 -5.27 -6.61 8.42
N VAL A 60 -6.13 -7.62 8.33
CA VAL A 60 -7.37 -7.75 9.10
C VAL A 60 -7.28 -9.03 9.92
N ARG A 61 -7.26 -8.88 11.24
CA ARG A 61 -7.26 -9.98 12.20
C ARG A 61 -8.68 -10.46 12.40
N LEU A 62 -8.98 -11.66 11.90
CA LEU A 62 -10.32 -12.26 11.97
C LEU A 62 -10.60 -12.92 13.31
N SER A 63 -9.55 -13.34 14.02
CA SER A 63 -9.68 -14.08 15.29
C SER A 63 -10.43 -13.31 16.38
N SER A 64 -10.44 -11.99 16.32
CA SER A 64 -11.13 -11.10 17.26
C SER A 64 -12.54 -10.71 16.84
N VAL A 65 -12.94 -11.03 15.60
CA VAL A 65 -14.20 -10.60 14.97
C VAL A 65 -14.73 -11.67 13.98
N PRO A 66 -14.94 -12.92 14.43
CA PRO A 66 -15.27 -14.05 13.55
C PRO A 66 -16.57 -13.84 12.77
N GLU A 67 -17.53 -13.10 13.30
CA GLU A 67 -18.82 -12.80 12.67
C GLU A 67 -18.69 -11.93 11.41
N TYR A 68 -17.60 -11.16 11.27
CA TYR A 68 -17.33 -10.32 10.10
C TYR A 68 -16.45 -11.00 9.05
N ALA A 69 -15.98 -12.22 9.31
CA ALA A 69 -14.99 -12.88 8.46
C ALA A 69 -15.48 -13.10 7.02
N THR A 70 -16.75 -13.47 6.83
CA THR A 70 -17.34 -13.65 5.49
C THR A 70 -17.38 -12.32 4.73
N ALA A 71 -17.85 -11.25 5.37
CA ALA A 71 -17.94 -9.93 4.76
C ALA A 71 -16.55 -9.36 4.41
N ALA A 72 -15.57 -9.53 5.30
CA ALA A 72 -14.19 -9.11 5.07
C ALA A 72 -13.56 -9.84 3.86
N ARG A 73 -13.81 -11.14 3.72
CA ARG A 73 -13.35 -11.93 2.56
C ARG A 73 -14.02 -11.49 1.27
N GLN A 74 -15.34 -11.29 1.27
CA GLN A 74 -16.07 -10.79 0.10
C GLN A 74 -15.55 -9.43 -0.35
N ARG A 75 -15.35 -8.51 0.59
CA ARG A 75 -14.81 -7.18 0.30
C ARG A 75 -13.39 -7.26 -0.27
N ARG A 76 -12.54 -8.12 0.30
CA ARG A 76 -11.20 -8.38 -0.23
C ARG A 76 -11.26 -8.94 -1.65
N ASP A 77 -12.13 -9.91 -1.93
CA ASP A 77 -12.25 -10.51 -3.27
C ASP A 77 -12.72 -9.49 -4.31
N GLU A 78 -13.67 -8.63 -3.95
CA GLU A 78 -14.12 -7.53 -4.79
C GLU A 78 -12.96 -6.59 -5.14
N ILE A 79 -12.23 -6.11 -4.13
CA ILE A 79 -11.10 -5.20 -4.30
C ILE A 79 -9.99 -5.85 -5.14
N VAL A 80 -9.58 -7.08 -4.81
CA VAL A 80 -8.52 -7.80 -5.52
C VAL A 80 -8.88 -8.02 -6.99
N ASN A 81 -10.13 -8.37 -7.29
CA ASN A 81 -10.58 -8.59 -8.66
C ASN A 81 -10.60 -7.29 -9.48
N GLN A 82 -11.02 -6.18 -8.87
CA GLN A 82 -10.95 -4.86 -9.51
C GLN A 82 -9.49 -4.45 -9.79
N MET A 83 -8.58 -4.72 -8.85
CA MET A 83 -7.15 -4.34 -8.95
C MET A 83 -6.38 -5.11 -10.02
N LYS A 84 -6.63 -6.42 -10.18
CA LYS A 84 -5.88 -7.28 -11.13
C LYS A 84 -5.97 -6.82 -12.60
N ALA A 85 -7.04 -6.14 -12.97
CA ALA A 85 -7.27 -5.67 -14.33
C ALA A 85 -6.80 -4.23 -14.56
N THR A 86 -6.24 -3.57 -13.54
CA THR A 86 -5.89 -2.15 -13.61
C THR A 86 -4.41 -1.97 -13.94
N GLU A 87 -4.12 -1.19 -14.98
CA GLU A 87 -2.75 -0.91 -15.40
C GLU A 87 -1.97 -0.15 -14.31
N GLY A 88 -0.71 -0.56 -14.08
CA GLY A 88 0.12 0.03 -13.03
C GLY A 88 -0.21 -0.43 -11.62
N VAL A 89 -1.14 -1.38 -11.44
CA VAL A 89 -1.50 -1.94 -10.14
C VAL A 89 -1.08 -3.41 -10.07
N LYS A 90 -0.45 -3.79 -8.98
CA LYS A 90 -0.15 -5.18 -8.62
C LYS A 90 -0.74 -5.47 -7.26
N VAL A 91 -1.42 -6.59 -7.13
CA VAL A 91 -2.04 -7.03 -5.88
C VAL A 91 -1.59 -8.43 -5.51
N THR A 92 -1.24 -8.62 -4.25
CA THR A 92 -1.02 -9.93 -3.64
C THR A 92 -1.93 -10.07 -2.43
N SER A 93 -2.41 -11.27 -2.15
CA SER A 93 -3.32 -11.51 -1.04
C SER A 93 -3.04 -12.84 -0.38
N VAL A 94 -3.16 -12.86 0.94
CA VAL A 94 -3.10 -14.05 1.80
C VAL A 94 -4.44 -14.15 2.54
N ASP A 95 -5.02 -15.35 2.52
CA ASP A 95 -6.23 -15.69 3.28
C ASP A 95 -5.90 -16.86 4.19
N SER A 96 -6.19 -16.69 5.47
CA SER A 96 -6.09 -17.73 6.47
C SER A 96 -7.30 -17.69 7.40
N GLU A 97 -7.43 -18.69 8.27
CA GLU A 97 -8.50 -18.69 9.28
C GLU A 97 -8.42 -17.50 10.24
N LYS A 98 -7.19 -17.03 10.53
CA LYS A 98 -6.94 -16.02 11.58
C LYS A 98 -6.78 -14.60 11.02
N GLU A 99 -6.40 -14.49 9.76
CA GLU A 99 -5.98 -13.22 9.16
C GLU A 99 -6.28 -13.19 7.66
N ILE A 100 -6.72 -12.03 7.19
CA ILE A 100 -6.70 -11.64 5.78
C ILE A 100 -5.64 -10.56 5.64
N ALA A 101 -4.71 -10.74 4.72
CA ALA A 101 -3.73 -9.72 4.37
C ALA A 101 -3.71 -9.50 2.86
N PHE A 102 -3.50 -8.26 2.43
CA PHE A 102 -3.22 -7.99 1.03
C PHE A 102 -2.33 -6.76 0.87
N THR A 103 -1.48 -6.83 -0.13
CA THR A 103 -0.55 -5.77 -0.52
C THR A 103 -0.95 -5.26 -1.90
N VAL A 104 -1.07 -3.95 -2.03
CA VAL A 104 -1.36 -3.25 -3.28
C VAL A 104 -0.16 -2.37 -3.62
N GLU A 105 0.46 -2.59 -4.76
CA GLU A 105 1.57 -1.80 -5.28
C GLU A 105 1.08 -1.00 -6.49
N ILE A 106 1.33 0.31 -6.49
CA ILE A 106 0.91 1.23 -7.54
C ILE A 106 2.13 1.94 -8.12
N ASP A 107 2.32 1.77 -9.42
CA ASP A 107 3.31 2.49 -10.23
C ASP A 107 2.67 3.73 -10.86
N MET A 108 2.99 4.92 -10.33
CA MET A 108 2.37 6.17 -10.77
C MET A 108 2.75 6.59 -12.19
N LYS A 109 3.76 5.96 -12.81
CA LYS A 109 4.07 6.19 -14.23
C LYS A 109 3.05 5.54 -15.16
N LYS A 110 2.40 4.47 -14.70
CA LYS A 110 1.44 3.69 -15.47
C LYS A 110 0.01 3.91 -15.00
N PHE A 111 -0.17 4.02 -13.69
CA PHE A 111 -1.48 4.20 -13.08
C PHE A 111 -2.04 5.59 -13.36
N LYS A 112 -3.26 5.64 -13.90
CA LYS A 112 -3.95 6.89 -14.22
C LYS A 112 -5.04 7.14 -13.18
N LEU A 113 -4.77 8.06 -12.26
CA LEU A 113 -5.70 8.39 -11.18
C LEU A 113 -7.02 9.00 -11.70
N ASP A 114 -6.97 9.76 -12.80
CA ASP A 114 -8.15 10.46 -13.35
C ASP A 114 -8.83 9.78 -14.55
N ASP A 115 -8.46 8.54 -14.84
CA ASP A 115 -9.07 7.82 -15.95
C ASP A 115 -10.49 7.35 -15.60
N SER A 116 -11.49 7.98 -16.23
CA SER A 116 -12.92 7.71 -15.94
C SER A 116 -13.34 6.27 -16.23
N GLU A 117 -12.78 5.63 -17.26
CA GLU A 117 -13.08 4.25 -17.61
C GLU A 117 -12.52 3.28 -16.56
N SER A 118 -11.28 3.49 -16.13
CA SER A 118 -10.66 2.70 -15.08
C SER A 118 -11.36 2.89 -13.73
N ARG A 119 -11.76 4.13 -13.41
CA ARG A 119 -12.58 4.44 -12.23
C ARG A 119 -13.92 3.70 -12.23
N ALA A 120 -14.60 3.62 -13.38
CA ALA A 120 -15.85 2.89 -13.49
C ALA A 120 -15.67 1.36 -13.34
N LYS A 121 -14.53 0.82 -13.77
CA LYS A 121 -14.22 -0.62 -13.65
C LYS A 121 -13.75 -1.03 -12.25
N ALA A 122 -13.12 -0.12 -11.51
CA ALA A 122 -12.49 -0.41 -10.23
C ALA A 122 -12.84 0.62 -9.13
N PRO A 123 -14.13 0.94 -8.91
CA PRO A 123 -14.53 2.07 -8.06
C PRO A 123 -13.95 1.99 -6.63
N SER A 124 -13.90 0.80 -6.04
CA SER A 124 -13.37 0.60 -4.68
C SER A 124 -11.86 0.82 -4.56
N LEU A 125 -11.10 0.46 -5.60
CA LEU A 125 -9.68 0.77 -5.66
C LEU A 125 -9.51 2.29 -5.67
N TYR A 126 -10.23 2.99 -6.55
CA TYR A 126 -10.07 4.43 -6.71
C TYR A 126 -10.53 5.22 -5.47
N GLU A 127 -11.60 4.81 -4.79
CA GLU A 127 -11.99 5.39 -3.49
C GLU A 127 -10.87 5.26 -2.44
N THR A 128 -10.19 4.12 -2.39
CA THR A 128 -9.04 3.92 -1.50
C THR A 128 -7.88 4.82 -1.89
N MET A 129 -7.68 5.04 -3.20
CA MET A 129 -6.60 5.88 -3.72
C MET A 129 -6.85 7.36 -3.53
N ASP A 130 -8.10 7.82 -3.63
CA ASP A 130 -8.45 9.22 -3.39
C ASP A 130 -8.16 9.65 -1.93
N VAL A 131 -8.05 8.69 -1.00
CA VAL A 131 -7.59 8.94 0.38
C VAL A 131 -6.07 9.12 0.44
N ALA A 132 -5.31 8.26 -0.24
CA ALA A 132 -3.86 8.16 -0.10
C ALA A 132 -3.06 8.95 -1.16
N LEU A 133 -3.69 9.39 -2.26
CA LEU A 133 -3.04 10.03 -3.40
C LEU A 133 -3.76 11.34 -3.73
N ILE A 134 -3.31 12.43 -3.10
CA ILE A 134 -3.93 13.74 -3.24
C ILE A 134 -3.29 14.53 -4.37
N LYS A 135 -4.14 15.02 -5.29
CA LYS A 135 -3.71 15.93 -6.34
C LYS A 135 -3.60 17.36 -5.83
N LYS A 136 -2.48 18.00 -6.14
CA LYS A 136 -2.21 19.41 -5.89
C LYS A 136 -1.30 19.93 -7.00
N ASP A 137 -1.60 21.10 -7.54
CA ASP A 137 -0.80 21.76 -8.57
C ASP A 137 -0.52 20.87 -9.81
N GLY A 138 -1.53 20.12 -10.26
CA GLY A 138 -1.47 19.29 -11.47
C GLY A 138 -0.76 17.94 -11.34
N LYS A 139 -0.23 17.61 -10.16
CA LYS A 139 0.46 16.34 -9.86
C LYS A 139 -0.12 15.65 -8.63
N VAL A 140 0.23 14.39 -8.41
CA VAL A 140 -0.04 13.71 -7.13
C VAL A 140 1.05 14.11 -6.15
N SER A 141 0.70 14.95 -5.18
CA SER A 141 1.63 15.59 -4.26
C SER A 141 1.87 14.71 -3.05
N PHE A 142 3.14 14.46 -2.71
CA PHE A 142 3.47 13.69 -1.50
C PHE A 142 3.07 14.48 -0.25
N SER A 143 3.39 15.77 -0.18
CA SER A 143 3.08 16.63 0.96
C SER A 143 1.57 16.70 1.24
N ALA A 144 0.75 16.89 0.19
CA ALA A 144 -0.72 16.90 0.33
C ALA A 144 -1.28 15.53 0.72
N SER A 145 -0.71 14.46 0.17
CA SER A 145 -1.10 13.08 0.52
C SER A 145 -0.79 12.77 1.98
N LYS A 146 0.41 13.12 2.43
CA LYS A 146 0.87 13.01 3.81
C LYS A 146 -0.07 13.74 4.76
N GLU A 147 -0.36 15.02 4.49
CA GLU A 147 -1.25 15.83 5.33
C GLU A 147 -2.64 15.18 5.47
N ASN A 148 -3.19 14.65 4.37
CA ASN A 148 -4.51 14.02 4.40
C ASN A 148 -4.52 12.73 5.24
N ILE A 149 -3.53 11.85 5.10
CA ILE A 149 -3.48 10.60 5.88
C ILE A 149 -3.14 10.87 7.35
N GLU A 150 -2.30 11.85 7.66
CA GLU A 150 -2.01 12.24 9.04
C GLU A 150 -3.25 12.78 9.75
N ARG A 151 -4.09 13.55 9.04
CA ARG A 151 -5.41 14.00 9.54
C ARG A 151 -6.36 12.82 9.83
N LEU A 152 -6.19 11.70 9.15
CA LEU A 152 -6.94 10.46 9.39
C LEU A 152 -6.32 9.59 10.49
N GLY A 153 -5.28 10.08 11.18
CA GLY A 153 -4.66 9.41 12.33
C GLY A 153 -3.52 8.46 11.95
N PHE A 154 -3.06 8.45 10.70
CA PHE A 154 -1.86 7.69 10.34
C PHE A 154 -0.62 8.34 10.94
N VAL A 155 0.29 7.50 11.45
CA VAL A 155 1.52 7.96 12.11
C VAL A 155 2.73 7.53 11.29
N GLU A 156 3.59 8.48 10.96
CA GLU A 156 4.85 8.24 10.27
C GLU A 156 5.75 7.29 11.07
N GLN A 157 6.22 6.23 10.42
CA GLN A 157 7.19 5.30 10.97
C GLN A 157 8.57 5.75 10.53
N LYS A 158 9.44 6.02 11.49
CA LYS A 158 10.86 6.25 11.21
C LYS A 158 11.45 4.90 10.82
N GLU A 159 12.19 4.85 9.70
CA GLU A 159 12.98 3.67 9.38
C GLU A 159 13.93 3.40 10.56
N GLU A 160 13.72 2.29 11.27
CA GLU A 160 14.74 1.77 12.18
C GLU A 160 15.96 1.44 11.32
N LYS A 161 17.00 2.27 11.43
CA LYS A 161 18.32 1.92 10.92
C LYS A 161 18.77 0.66 11.67
N LYS A 162 18.58 -0.51 11.05
CA LYS A 162 19.18 -1.77 11.48
C LYS A 162 20.58 -1.91 10.92
#